data_AF-A0A225UE32-F1
#
_entry.id   AF-A0A225UE32-F1
#
_cell.length_a   1.000
_cell.length_b   1.000
_cell.length_c   1.000
_cell.angle_alpha   90.00
_cell.angle_beta   90.00
_cell.angle_gamma   90.00
#
_symmetry.space_group_name_H-M   'P 1'
#
loop_
_entity.id
_entity.type
_entity.pdbx_description
1 polymer ?
#
loop_
_entity_poly.entity_id
_entity_poly.type
_entity_poly.pdbx_seq_one_letter_code
_entity_poly.pdbx_strand_id
1 'polypeptide(L)'
;METHFDSISLRDGEVTSAIDIVLLTDVLKKNGEEHLYETIMELSVHVEEAPLVIFGWQNVEAFVQAIEAARTEADAGGEPLPDDPLKLLVTVQNFKEALLEYARISEAPVRLDTTCLLCSLAQSMQVTAELRTLDLDPWIQRIIAVGVPNTLVGVPNALPVACVYVPRPRFNTLDRASRQYPNSLWG
;
A
#
# COMPACT_ATOMS: atom_id res chain seq x y z
N MET A 1 29.32 -24.27 57.56
CA MET A 1 28.52 -23.03 57.45
C MET A 1 28.23 -22.83 55.98
N GLU A 2 27.13 -23.44 55.55
CA GLU A 2 26.60 -23.34 54.19
C GLU A 2 26.08 -21.93 53.96
N THR A 3 26.36 -21.35 52.79
CA THR A 3 25.60 -20.20 52.29
C THR A 3 25.19 -20.50 50.86
N HIS A 4 23.89 -20.80 50.74
CA HIS A 4 23.11 -20.91 49.52
C HIS A 4 23.15 -19.55 48.82
N PHE A 5 23.60 -19.50 47.56
CA PHE A 5 23.39 -18.35 46.69
C PHE A 5 22.46 -18.79 45.56
N ASP A 6 21.26 -18.23 45.59
CA ASP A 6 20.19 -18.53 44.66
C ASP A 6 20.54 -18.10 43.23
N SER A 7 20.24 -19.00 42.32
CA SER A 7 20.26 -18.81 40.87
C SER A 7 19.30 -17.68 40.48
N ILE A 8 19.84 -16.52 40.09
CA ILE A 8 19.10 -15.57 39.28
C ILE A 8 19.21 -16.03 37.83
N SER A 9 18.20 -16.79 37.40
CA SER A 9 17.93 -17.08 35.99
C SER A 9 17.45 -15.80 35.32
N LEU A 10 18.38 -14.99 34.82
CA LEU A 10 18.04 -13.97 33.81
C LEU A 10 17.87 -14.72 32.49
N ARG A 11 16.61 -15.04 32.18
CA ARG A 11 16.20 -15.38 30.82
C ARG A 11 16.45 -14.15 29.97
N ASP A 12 17.53 -14.17 29.19
CA ASP A 12 17.66 -13.31 28.02
C ASP A 12 16.54 -13.68 27.05
N GLY A 13 15.44 -12.94 27.19
CA GLY A 13 14.39 -12.85 26.19
C GLY A 13 14.98 -12.15 24.99
N GLU A 14 15.59 -12.94 24.12
CA GLU A 14 15.90 -12.57 22.74
C GLU A 14 14.56 -12.30 22.03
N VAL A 15 14.02 -11.09 22.20
CA VAL A 15 13.02 -10.53 21.29
C VAL A 15 13.83 -9.84 20.19
N THR A 16 14.49 -10.63 19.35
CA THR A 16 14.73 -10.19 17.99
C THR A 16 13.36 -10.09 17.34
N SER A 17 12.76 -8.90 17.38
CA SER A 17 11.72 -8.54 16.43
C SER A 17 12.34 -8.79 15.06
N ALA A 18 11.96 -9.88 14.41
CA ALA A 18 12.37 -10.15 13.04
C ALA A 18 12.01 -8.89 12.27
N ILE A 19 13.03 -8.14 11.83
CA ILE A 19 12.81 -7.04 10.90
C ILE A 19 12.31 -7.76 9.66
N ASP A 20 11.03 -7.57 9.34
CA ASP A 20 10.41 -8.17 8.16
C ASP A 20 11.02 -7.44 6.95
N ILE A 21 12.14 -7.97 6.46
CA ILE A 21 12.89 -7.39 5.36
C ILE A 21 12.07 -7.64 4.10
N VAL A 22 11.55 -6.57 3.50
CA VAL A 22 10.83 -6.64 2.24
C VAL A 22 11.83 -6.50 1.09
N LEU A 23 11.91 -7.50 0.21
CA LEU A 23 12.77 -7.46 -0.97
C LEU A 23 12.03 -6.83 -2.16
N LEU A 24 12.73 -5.98 -2.91
CA LEU A 24 12.22 -5.38 -4.14
C LEU A 24 11.81 -6.46 -5.15
N THR A 25 12.62 -7.50 -5.30
CA THR A 25 12.33 -8.62 -6.21
C THR A 25 11.00 -9.29 -5.92
N ASP A 26 10.66 -9.45 -4.63
CA ASP A 26 9.44 -10.13 -4.22
C ASP A 26 8.21 -9.26 -4.51
N VAL A 27 8.33 -7.95 -4.28
CA VAL A 27 7.28 -6.98 -4.61
C VAL A 27 7.04 -6.92 -6.12
N LEU A 28 8.10 -6.79 -6.93
CA LEU A 28 7.96 -6.71 -8.38
C LEU A 28 7.40 -8.00 -8.97
N LYS A 29 7.85 -9.16 -8.47
CA LYS A 29 7.31 -10.46 -8.87
C LYS A 29 5.84 -10.62 -8.55
N LYS A 30 5.42 -10.17 -7.37
CA LYS A 30 4.01 -10.18 -6.98
C LYS A 30 3.16 -9.26 -7.87
N ASN A 31 3.74 -8.15 -8.31
CA ASN A 31 3.07 -7.22 -9.22
C ASN A 31 3.09 -7.65 -10.69
N GLY A 32 3.94 -8.61 -11.06
CA GLY A 32 4.18 -9.01 -12.45
C GLY A 32 4.98 -7.97 -13.25
N GLU A 33 5.78 -7.16 -12.56
CA GLU A 33 6.60 -6.08 -13.17
C GLU A 33 8.10 -6.27 -12.84
N GLU A 34 8.60 -7.51 -12.90
CA GLU A 34 10.02 -7.83 -12.65
C GLU A 34 10.98 -7.09 -13.57
N HIS A 35 10.53 -6.70 -14.77
CA HIS A 35 11.33 -5.93 -15.73
C HIS A 35 11.78 -4.57 -15.20
N LEU A 36 11.13 -4.05 -14.15
CA LEU A 36 11.49 -2.78 -13.52
C LEU A 36 12.68 -2.87 -12.56
N TYR A 37 13.17 -4.07 -12.24
CA TYR A 37 14.16 -4.27 -11.18
C TYR A 37 15.43 -3.45 -11.41
N GLU A 38 16.08 -3.58 -12.56
CA GLU A 38 17.33 -2.88 -12.84
C GLU A 38 17.13 -1.35 -12.86
N THR A 39 16.06 -0.87 -13.48
CA THR A 39 15.72 0.56 -13.51
C THR A 39 15.51 1.13 -12.11
N ILE A 40 14.79 0.43 -11.24
CA ILE A 40 14.59 0.85 -9.85
C ILE A 40 15.90 0.82 -9.08
N MET A 41 16.74 -0.20 -9.27
CA MET A 41 18.04 -0.29 -8.61
C MET A 41 18.96 0.86 -9.01
N GLU A 42 19.05 1.19 -10.30
CA GLU A 42 19.83 2.33 -10.80
C GLU A 42 19.35 3.66 -10.21
N LEU A 43 18.04 3.91 -10.21
CA LEU A 43 17.44 5.12 -9.65
C LEU A 43 17.61 5.19 -8.12
N SER A 44 17.58 4.05 -7.43
CA SER A 44 17.74 3.96 -5.98
C SER A 44 19.15 4.31 -5.49
N VAL A 45 20.14 4.50 -6.36
CA VAL A 45 21.47 4.98 -5.96
C VAL A 45 21.41 6.46 -5.59
N HIS A 46 20.46 7.21 -6.14
CA HIS A 46 20.33 8.66 -6.05
C HIS A 46 19.06 9.11 -5.30
N VAL A 47 18.67 8.41 -4.22
CA VAL A 47 17.41 8.66 -3.46
C VAL A 47 17.29 10.08 -2.88
N GLU A 48 18.37 10.86 -2.82
CA GLU A 48 18.29 12.28 -2.44
C GLU A 48 17.73 13.15 -3.58
N GLU A 49 17.86 12.70 -4.83
CA GLU A 49 17.46 13.42 -6.05
C GLU A 49 16.22 12.80 -6.71
N ALA A 50 16.04 11.48 -6.65
CA ALA A 50 14.93 10.74 -7.28
C ALA A 50 14.42 9.54 -6.44
N PRO A 51 13.89 9.75 -5.23
CA PRO A 51 13.20 8.70 -4.48
C PRO A 51 11.97 8.15 -5.21
N LEU A 52 11.67 6.91 -4.87
CA LEU A 52 10.64 6.13 -5.50
C LEU A 52 9.60 5.78 -4.44
N VAL A 53 8.33 5.94 -4.79
CA VAL A 53 7.25 5.31 -4.03
C VAL A 53 6.83 4.05 -4.80
N ILE A 54 6.92 2.90 -4.14
CA ILE A 54 6.65 1.59 -4.72
C ILE A 54 5.39 1.00 -4.08
N PHE A 55 4.43 0.63 -4.91
CA PHE A 55 3.17 0.01 -4.50
C PHE A 55 3.29 -1.50 -4.63
N GLY A 56 3.32 -2.23 -3.51
CA GLY A 56 3.14 -3.68 -3.52
C GLY A 56 1.65 -4.02 -3.50
N TRP A 57 1.07 -4.27 -4.68
CA TRP A 57 -0.36 -4.52 -4.83
C TRP A 57 -0.78 -5.82 -4.12
N GLN A 58 -1.96 -5.81 -3.49
CA GLN A 58 -2.47 -6.90 -2.67
C GLN A 58 -3.88 -7.32 -3.10
N ASN A 59 -4.91 -6.67 -2.58
CA ASN A 59 -6.31 -7.07 -2.74
C ASN A 59 -7.05 -6.20 -3.77
N VAL A 60 -6.39 -5.82 -4.87
CA VAL A 60 -6.95 -4.89 -5.85
C VAL A 60 -8.19 -5.46 -6.52
N GLU A 61 -8.18 -6.74 -6.89
CA GLU A 61 -9.33 -7.43 -7.46
C GLU A 61 -10.53 -7.41 -6.50
N ALA A 62 -10.31 -7.73 -5.22
CA ALA A 62 -11.36 -7.73 -4.21
C ALA A 62 -11.91 -6.32 -3.96
N PHE A 63 -11.06 -5.29 -3.98
CA PHE A 63 -11.48 -3.90 -3.85
C PHE A 63 -12.30 -3.43 -5.07
N VAL A 64 -11.89 -3.81 -6.28
CA VAL A 64 -12.65 -3.55 -7.51
C VAL A 64 -14.03 -4.23 -7.46
N GLN A 65 -14.11 -5.47 -6.98
CA GLN A 65 -15.39 -6.16 -6.76
C GLN A 65 -16.26 -5.44 -5.72
N ALA A 66 -15.66 -4.90 -4.65
CA ALA A 66 -16.40 -4.10 -3.67
C ALA A 66 -16.96 -2.81 -4.28
N ILE A 67 -16.24 -2.19 -5.22
CA ILE A 67 -16.75 -1.03 -5.99
C ILE A 67 -18.00 -1.42 -6.81
N GLU A 68 -17.93 -2.54 -7.53
CA GLU A 68 -19.08 -3.03 -8.33
C GLU A 68 -20.28 -3.38 -7.46
N ALA A 69 -20.03 -4.04 -6.33
CA ALA A 69 -21.07 -4.37 -5.36
C ALA A 69 -21.73 -3.12 -4.79
N ALA A 70 -20.95 -2.11 -4.40
CA ALA A 70 -21.48 -0.85 -3.89
C ALA A 70 -22.35 -0.14 -4.94
N ARG A 71 -21.87 -0.04 -6.19
CA ARG A 71 -22.64 0.57 -7.30
C ARG A 71 -23.97 -0.17 -7.53
N THR A 72 -23.92 -1.50 -7.54
CA THR A 72 -25.12 -2.34 -7.70
C THR A 72 -26.12 -2.13 -6.56
N GLU A 73 -25.64 -2.03 -5.32
CA GLU A 73 -26.48 -1.77 -4.14
C GLU A 73 -27.18 -0.41 -4.25
N ALA A 74 -26.46 0.65 -4.64
CA ALA A 74 -27.03 1.98 -4.84
C ALA A 74 -28.07 2.00 -5.98
N ASP A 75 -27.78 1.34 -7.11
CA ASP A 75 -28.70 1.25 -8.25
C ASP A 75 -29.99 0.48 -7.92
N ALA A 76 -29.91 -0.48 -6.98
CA ALA A 76 -31.06 -1.21 -6.44
C ALA A 76 -31.90 -0.40 -5.43
N GLY A 77 -31.55 0.87 -5.19
CA GLY A 77 -32.20 1.76 -4.22
C GLY A 77 -31.68 1.65 -2.80
N GLY A 78 -30.49 1.05 -2.61
CA GLY A 78 -29.76 1.04 -1.34
C GLY A 78 -29.07 2.37 -1.03
N GLU A 79 -28.09 2.33 -0.13
CA GLU A 79 -27.36 3.54 0.29
C GLU A 79 -26.58 4.13 -0.91
N PRO A 80 -26.78 5.42 -1.24
CA PRO A 80 -26.15 6.03 -2.41
C PRO A 80 -24.62 6.08 -2.27
N LEU A 81 -23.92 6.01 -3.40
CA LEU A 81 -22.48 6.28 -3.42
C LEU A 81 -22.23 7.79 -3.40
N PRO A 82 -21.30 8.27 -2.56
CA PRO A 82 -20.72 9.61 -2.70
C PRO A 82 -20.07 9.82 -4.07
N ASP A 83 -19.61 11.04 -4.34
CA ASP A 83 -18.85 11.32 -5.56
C ASP A 83 -17.52 10.55 -5.58
N ASP A 84 -17.23 9.88 -6.70
CA ASP A 84 -16.00 9.09 -6.88
C ASP A 84 -14.78 10.03 -7.10
N PRO A 85 -13.83 10.10 -6.15
CA PRO A 85 -12.66 10.99 -6.26
C PRO A 85 -11.69 10.56 -7.36
N LEU A 86 -11.72 9.27 -7.75
CA LEU A 86 -10.86 8.66 -8.75
C LEU A 86 -11.49 8.59 -10.15
N LYS A 87 -12.79 8.92 -10.26
CA LYS A 87 -13.57 8.92 -11.52
C LYS A 87 -13.42 7.61 -12.31
N LEU A 88 -13.60 6.47 -11.64
CA LEU A 88 -13.16 5.17 -12.12
C LEU A 88 -14.07 4.54 -13.19
N LEU A 89 -13.40 3.98 -14.21
CA LEU A 89 -13.92 2.97 -15.13
C LEU A 89 -13.47 1.60 -14.62
N VAL A 90 -14.39 0.75 -14.18
CA VAL A 90 -14.11 -0.37 -13.25
C VAL A 90 -13.31 -1.51 -13.90
N THR A 91 -11.98 -1.43 -13.81
CA THR A 91 -11.05 -2.55 -14.04
C THR A 91 -9.88 -2.45 -13.05
N VAL A 92 -9.20 -3.56 -12.78
CA VAL A 92 -7.98 -3.57 -11.93
C VAL A 92 -6.94 -2.58 -12.45
N GLN A 93 -6.72 -2.57 -13.77
CA GLN A 93 -5.73 -1.70 -14.40
C GLN A 93 -6.11 -0.22 -14.24
N ASN A 94 -7.35 0.15 -14.58
CA ASN A 94 -7.81 1.53 -14.45
C ASN A 94 -7.78 2.01 -12.99
N PHE A 95 -8.07 1.12 -12.04
CA PHE A 95 -7.96 1.45 -10.63
C PHE A 95 -6.52 1.79 -10.23
N LYS A 96 -5.55 0.92 -10.57
CA LYS A 96 -4.13 1.19 -10.30
C LYS A 96 -3.70 2.50 -10.96
N GLU A 97 -4.06 2.70 -12.23
CA GLU A 97 -3.69 3.90 -12.96
C GLU A 97 -4.30 5.18 -12.40
N ALA A 98 -5.58 5.17 -12.04
CA ALA A 98 -6.26 6.34 -11.47
C ALA A 98 -5.71 6.68 -10.07
N LEU A 99 -5.37 5.66 -9.28
CA LEU A 99 -4.76 5.85 -7.97
C LEU A 99 -3.36 6.45 -8.08
N LEU A 100 -2.56 5.94 -9.01
CA LEU A 100 -1.24 6.51 -9.30
C LEU A 100 -1.36 7.96 -9.80
N GLU A 101 -2.34 8.26 -10.64
CA GLU A 101 -2.58 9.63 -11.11
C GLU A 101 -3.07 10.56 -9.99
N TYR A 102 -3.95 10.08 -9.11
CA TYR A 102 -4.40 10.82 -7.94
C TYR A 102 -3.25 11.17 -7.01
N ALA A 103 -2.37 10.20 -6.74
CA ALA A 103 -1.22 10.38 -5.86
C ALA A 103 -0.05 11.14 -6.54
N ARG A 104 -0.12 11.34 -7.87
CA ARG A 104 0.94 12.01 -8.63
C ARG A 104 0.91 13.52 -8.39
N ILE A 105 2.08 14.08 -8.15
CA ILE A 105 2.27 15.53 -8.09
C ILE A 105 2.50 16.03 -9.51
N SER A 106 1.81 17.09 -9.94
CA SER A 106 1.78 17.55 -11.35
C SER A 106 3.17 17.89 -11.95
N GLU A 107 4.15 18.16 -11.10
CA GLU A 107 5.55 18.47 -11.47
C GLU A 107 6.49 17.25 -11.37
N ALA A 108 6.01 16.09 -10.90
CA ALA A 108 6.82 14.90 -10.74
C ALA A 108 7.01 14.15 -12.09
N PRO A 109 8.14 13.46 -12.29
CA PRO A 109 8.43 12.69 -13.50
C PRO A 109 7.39 11.59 -13.80
N VAL A 110 7.49 11.02 -14.99
CA VAL A 110 6.64 9.90 -15.50
C VAL A 110 6.63 8.73 -14.51
N ARG A 111 5.46 8.12 -14.27
CA ARG A 111 5.33 6.86 -13.50
C ARG A 111 6.05 5.70 -14.20
N LEU A 112 6.65 4.79 -13.45
CA LEU A 112 7.15 3.52 -13.99
C LEU A 112 6.04 2.47 -13.88
N ASP A 113 5.35 2.29 -15.00
CA ASP A 113 4.17 1.42 -15.15
C ASP A 113 3.16 1.58 -14.01
N THR A 114 2.69 0.48 -13.39
CA THR A 114 1.69 0.51 -12.32
C THR A 114 2.27 0.32 -10.93
N THR A 115 3.58 0.13 -10.80
CA THR A 115 4.21 -0.17 -9.49
C THR A 115 4.87 1.05 -8.87
N CYS A 116 5.34 2.03 -9.65
CA CYS A 116 6.25 3.02 -9.10
C CYS A 116 5.96 4.46 -9.54
N LEU A 117 5.94 5.37 -8.56
CA LEU A 117 5.95 6.81 -8.77
C LEU A 117 7.36 7.36 -8.54
N LEU A 118 7.88 8.05 -9.56
CA LEU A 118 9.11 8.83 -9.46
C LEU A 118 8.80 10.14 -8.74
N CYS A 119 9.53 10.46 -7.68
CA CYS A 119 9.31 11.68 -6.89
C CYS A 119 10.61 12.14 -6.23
N SER A 120 10.64 13.36 -5.68
CA SER A 120 11.67 13.82 -4.73
C SER A 120 11.35 13.40 -3.29
N LEU A 121 12.29 13.52 -2.34
CA LEU A 121 12.05 13.03 -0.97
C LEU A 121 10.94 13.85 -0.29
N ALA A 122 10.89 15.14 -0.59
CA ALA A 122 9.79 16.00 -0.17
C ALA A 122 8.45 15.56 -0.80
N GLN A 123 8.49 15.18 -2.08
CA GLN A 123 7.32 14.73 -2.82
C GLN A 123 6.83 13.35 -2.34
N SER A 124 7.70 12.43 -1.92
CA SER A 124 7.27 11.11 -1.41
C SER A 124 6.44 11.22 -0.13
N MET A 125 6.75 12.19 0.74
CA MET A 125 5.93 12.52 1.90
C MET A 125 4.56 13.05 1.49
N GLN A 126 4.50 13.90 0.46
CA GLN A 126 3.25 14.41 -0.08
C GLN A 126 2.40 13.30 -0.71
N VAL A 127 3.00 12.43 -1.54
CA VAL A 127 2.34 11.22 -2.08
C VAL A 127 1.73 10.40 -0.95
N THR A 128 2.50 10.13 0.11
CA THR A 128 2.03 9.35 1.26
C THR A 128 0.91 10.08 2.02
N ALA A 129 0.94 11.41 2.09
CA ALA A 129 -0.10 12.21 2.71
C ALA A 129 -1.40 12.19 1.89
N GLU A 130 -1.33 12.34 0.57
CA GLU A 130 -2.49 12.27 -0.33
C GLU A 130 -3.16 10.89 -0.26
N LEU A 131 -2.36 9.81 -0.29
CA LEU A 131 -2.88 8.46 -0.10
C LEU A 131 -3.63 8.34 1.25
N ARG A 132 -3.08 8.86 2.35
CA ARG A 132 -3.76 8.85 3.65
C ARG A 132 -5.03 9.70 3.67
N THR A 133 -5.10 10.79 2.92
CA THR A 133 -6.34 11.56 2.77
C THR A 133 -7.41 10.72 2.08
N LEU A 134 -7.02 9.93 1.08
CA LEU A 134 -7.92 9.03 0.37
C LEU A 134 -8.51 7.95 1.28
N ASP A 135 -7.79 7.47 2.31
CA ASP A 135 -8.37 6.58 3.33
C ASP A 135 -9.58 7.21 4.02
N LEU A 136 -9.63 8.53 4.18
CA LEU A 136 -10.72 9.25 4.88
C LEU A 136 -11.84 9.69 3.94
N ASP A 137 -11.70 9.47 2.64
CA ASP A 137 -12.68 9.89 1.66
C ASP A 137 -14.02 9.13 1.85
N PRO A 138 -15.17 9.82 1.84
CA PRO A 138 -16.47 9.17 2.06
C PRO A 138 -16.78 8.06 1.05
N TRP A 139 -16.36 8.22 -0.20
CA TRP A 139 -16.53 7.19 -1.23
C TRP A 139 -15.71 5.96 -0.88
N ILE A 140 -14.43 6.14 -0.51
CA ILE A 140 -13.55 5.05 -0.09
C ILE A 140 -14.09 4.34 1.15
N GLN A 141 -14.51 5.08 2.17
CA GLN A 141 -15.10 4.52 3.38
C GLN A 141 -16.38 3.71 3.08
N ARG A 142 -17.19 4.17 2.12
CA ARG A 142 -18.36 3.41 1.65
C ARG A 142 -17.95 2.10 0.97
N ILE A 143 -16.94 2.11 0.10
CA ILE A 143 -16.43 0.88 -0.53
C ILE A 143 -15.87 -0.09 0.50
N ILE A 144 -15.10 0.40 1.48
CA ILE A 144 -14.58 -0.42 2.58
C ILE A 144 -15.74 -1.06 3.36
N ALA A 145 -16.80 -0.31 3.69
CA ALA A 145 -17.95 -0.86 4.40
C ALA A 145 -18.69 -1.98 3.63
N VAL A 146 -18.62 -1.98 2.29
CA VAL A 146 -19.15 -3.06 1.43
C VAL A 146 -18.17 -4.23 1.34
N GLY A 147 -16.86 -3.94 1.26
CA GLY A 147 -15.80 -4.93 1.04
C GLY A 147 -15.25 -5.60 2.30
N VAL A 148 -15.61 -5.12 3.50
CA VAL A 148 -15.30 -5.80 4.76
C VAL A 148 -16.27 -7.00 4.89
N PRO A 149 -15.82 -8.21 5.30
CA PRO A 149 -16.62 -9.45 5.32
C PRO A 149 -17.91 -9.47 6.18
N ASN A 150 -18.38 -8.33 6.66
CA ASN A 150 -19.41 -8.24 7.67
C ASN A 150 -20.81 -7.96 7.11
N THR A 151 -20.96 -7.74 5.80
CA THR A 151 -22.25 -7.32 5.20
C THR A 151 -22.65 -8.12 3.96
N LEU A 152 -21.72 -8.71 3.20
CA LEU A 152 -22.01 -9.52 2.02
C LEU A 152 -21.28 -10.87 2.06
N VAL A 153 -22.04 -11.97 2.05
CA VAL A 153 -21.48 -13.33 1.98
C VAL A 153 -20.77 -13.51 0.62
N GLY A 154 -19.45 -13.65 0.64
CA GLY A 154 -18.64 -14.02 -0.53
C GLY A 154 -17.66 -12.95 -1.04
N VAL A 155 -17.62 -11.75 -0.46
CA VAL A 155 -16.60 -10.74 -0.83
C VAL A 155 -15.32 -10.97 0.00
N PRO A 156 -14.14 -11.19 -0.63
CA PRO A 156 -12.88 -11.33 0.10
C PRO A 156 -12.53 -10.03 0.82
N ASN A 157 -11.74 -10.10 1.90
CA ASN A 157 -11.20 -8.90 2.55
C ASN A 157 -10.46 -8.03 1.52
N ALA A 158 -11.00 -6.85 1.25
CA ALA A 158 -10.47 -5.92 0.26
C ALA A 158 -9.26 -5.10 0.74
N LEU A 159 -8.82 -5.28 2.00
CA LEU A 159 -7.78 -4.46 2.63
C LEU A 159 -6.56 -5.26 3.12
N PRO A 160 -5.34 -4.69 3.01
CA PRO A 160 -5.02 -3.46 2.28
C PRO A 160 -5.06 -3.68 0.76
N VAL A 161 -5.21 -2.61 -0.02
CA VAL A 161 -5.19 -2.67 -1.49
C VAL A 161 -3.75 -2.66 -2.01
N ALA A 162 -2.86 -1.94 -1.32
CA ALA A 162 -1.43 -1.97 -1.54
C ALA A 162 -0.68 -1.81 -0.22
N CYS A 163 0.56 -2.30 -0.15
CA CYS A 163 1.53 -1.81 0.82
C CYS A 163 2.42 -0.78 0.14
N VAL A 164 2.65 0.37 0.76
CA VAL A 164 3.46 1.45 0.17
C VAL A 164 4.88 1.44 0.73
N TYR A 165 5.86 1.48 -0.16
CA TYR A 165 7.27 1.32 0.16
C TYR A 165 8.14 2.43 -0.42
N VAL A 166 9.31 2.64 0.19
CA VAL A 166 10.42 3.42 -0.35
C VAL A 166 11.68 2.53 -0.45
N PRO A 167 12.47 2.62 -1.52
CA PRO A 167 13.68 1.84 -1.66
C PRO A 167 14.76 2.32 -0.70
N ARG A 168 15.51 1.39 -0.13
CA ARG A 168 16.71 1.72 0.63
C ARG A 168 17.88 1.99 -0.32
N PRO A 169 18.61 3.12 -0.18
CA PRO A 169 19.65 3.48 -1.12
C PRO A 169 20.72 2.40 -1.29
N ARG A 170 20.95 1.94 -2.53
CA ARG A 170 21.95 0.89 -2.88
C ARG A 170 21.66 -0.52 -2.35
N PHE A 171 20.47 -0.77 -1.81
CA PHE A 171 20.04 -2.10 -1.36
C PHE A 171 18.80 -2.54 -2.14
N ASN A 172 18.63 -3.84 -2.30
CA ASN A 172 17.43 -4.43 -2.89
C ASN A 172 16.28 -4.58 -1.88
N THR A 173 16.34 -3.86 -0.75
CA THR A 173 15.37 -3.91 0.34
C THR A 173 14.53 -2.65 0.36
N LEU A 174 13.29 -2.79 0.83
CA LEU A 174 12.31 -1.74 0.91
C LEU A 174 11.96 -1.42 2.36
N ASP A 175 11.83 -0.14 2.68
CA ASP A 175 11.28 0.33 3.95
C ASP A 175 9.80 0.73 3.73
N ARG A 176 8.92 0.49 4.72
CA ARG A 176 7.51 0.91 4.61
C ARG A 176 7.40 2.43 4.66
N ALA A 177 6.64 3.01 3.73
CA ALA A 177 6.39 4.44 3.66
C ALA A 177 5.35 4.91 4.70
N SER A 178 4.41 4.03 5.06
CA SER A 178 3.35 4.30 6.04
C SER A 178 3.42 3.36 7.24
N ARG A 179 2.93 3.86 8.38
CA ARG A 179 2.58 3.00 9.51
C ARG A 179 1.28 2.27 9.18
N GLN A 180 1.17 1.05 9.70
CA GLN A 180 -0.03 0.25 9.57
C GLN A 180 -1.16 0.84 10.39
N TYR A 181 -2.32 1.02 9.77
CA TYR A 181 -3.54 1.42 10.44
C TYR A 181 -4.64 0.39 10.13
N PRO A 182 -5.47 0.01 11.12
CA PRO A 182 -6.66 -0.77 10.87
C PRO A 182 -7.54 -0.07 9.83
N ASN A 183 -8.08 -0.84 8.88
CA ASN A 183 -8.95 -0.34 7.81
C ASN A 183 -8.30 0.71 6.88
N SER A 184 -6.98 0.67 6.69
CA SER A 184 -6.29 1.47 5.68
C SER A 184 -6.11 0.71 4.37
N LEU A 185 -6.19 1.43 3.25
CA LEU A 185 -5.86 0.92 1.93
C LEU A 185 -4.35 0.59 1.78
N TRP A 186 -3.48 1.15 2.62
CA TRP A 186 -2.03 1.25 2.38
C TRP A 186 -1.15 0.32 3.22
N GLY A 187 -1.77 -0.51 4.06
CA GLY A 187 -1.09 -1.52 4.88
C GLY A 187 -0.53 -0.98 6.18
#